data_AF-A0AAJ5X7C3-F1
#
_entry.id   AF-A0AAJ5X7C3-F1
#
_cell.length_a   1.000
_cell.length_b   1.000
_cell.length_c   1.000
_cell.angle_alpha   90.00
_cell.angle_beta   90.00
_cell.angle_gamma   90.00
#
_symmetry.space_group_name_H-M   'P 1'
#
loop_
_entity.id
_entity.type
_entity.pdbx_description
1 polymer ?
#
loop_
_entity_poly.entity_id
_entity_poly.type
_entity_poly.pdbx_seq_one_letter_code
_entity_poly.pdbx_strand_id
1 'polypeptide(L)'
;MGQIVGGTFGVFLLYVIWEYVLFKRIMDDPVRGKLLSVMAAYLTASVVYGFASARGGPFNPAGFIAYALGAVVVGFFAVRRGVRLKDEMGSEDEVTQTFR
;
A
#
# COMPACT_ATOMS: atom_id res chain seq x y z
N MET A 1 -7.60 19.57 7.39
CA MET A 1 -7.15 19.39 5.99
C MET A 1 -5.69 18.96 5.88
N GLY A 2 -4.72 19.73 6.41
CA GLY A 2 -3.29 19.39 6.29
C GLY A 2 -2.90 17.99 6.79
N GLN A 3 -3.48 17.53 7.91
CA GLN A 3 -3.23 16.19 8.46
C GLN A 3 -3.72 15.06 7.53
N ILE A 4 -4.83 15.26 6.82
CA ILE A 4 -5.39 14.24 5.90
C ILE A 4 -4.51 14.14 4.65
N VAL A 5 -4.11 15.29 4.09
CA VAL A 5 -3.24 15.35 2.90
C VAL A 5 -1.86 14.77 3.22
N GLY A 6 -1.25 15.21 4.34
CA GLY A 6 0.03 14.70 4.81
C GLY A 6 -0.03 13.20 5.15
N GLY A 7 -1.12 12.76 5.79
CA GLY A 7 -1.33 11.35 6.12
C GLY A 7 -1.45 10.47 4.88
N THR A 8 -2.20 10.92 3.88
CA THR A 8 -2.33 10.21 2.59
C THR A 8 -1.00 10.13 1.87
N PHE A 9 -0.23 11.23 1.83
CA PHE A 9 1.09 11.25 1.22
C PHE A 9 2.09 10.34 1.94
N GLY A 10 2.09 10.33 3.27
CA GLY A 10 2.93 9.44 4.08
C GLY A 10 2.64 7.97 3.82
N VAL A 11 1.35 7.58 3.78
CA VAL A 11 0.96 6.21 3.44
C VAL A 11 1.34 5.86 2.00
N PHE A 12 1.17 6.77 1.05
CA PHE A 12 1.54 6.55 -0.34
C PHE A 12 3.05 6.27 -0.50
N LEU A 13 3.91 7.08 0.12
CA LEU A 13 5.37 6.87 0.05
C LEU A 13 5.76 5.52 0.65
N LEU A 14 5.25 5.20 1.84
CA LEU A 14 5.52 3.92 2.50
C LEU A 14 4.97 2.73 1.69
N TYR A 15 3.82 2.89 1.05
CA TYR A 15 3.25 1.88 0.16
C TYR A 15 4.18 1.57 -1.00
N VAL A 16 4.74 2.60 -1.66
CA VAL A 16 5.68 2.41 -2.78
C VAL A 16 6.95 1.70 -2.30
N ILE A 17 7.46 2.05 -1.12
CA ILE A 17 8.64 1.39 -0.52
C ILE A 17 8.35 -0.09 -0.25
N TRP A 18 7.26 -0.41 0.46
CA TRP A 18 6.89 -1.79 0.78
C TRP A 18 6.63 -2.62 -0.48
N GLU A 19 5.95 -2.04 -1.48
CA GLU A 19 5.69 -2.70 -2.76
C GLU A 19 7.01 -3.04 -3.46
N TYR A 20 7.94 -2.09 -3.58
CA TYR A 20 9.17 -2.28 -4.33
C TYR A 20 10.18 -3.19 -3.62
N VAL A 21 10.34 -3.01 -2.30
CA VAL A 21 11.35 -3.72 -1.51
C VAL A 21 10.94 -5.17 -1.26
N LEU A 22 9.67 -5.40 -0.95
CA LEU A 22 9.21 -6.68 -0.44
C LEU A 22 8.21 -7.35 -1.39
N PHE A 23 7.06 -6.74 -1.60
CA PHE A 23 5.91 -7.46 -2.16
C PHE A 23 6.02 -7.75 -3.65
N LYS A 24 6.72 -6.93 -4.44
CA LYS A 24 7.06 -7.25 -5.84
C LYS A 24 8.01 -8.43 -6.00
N ARG A 25 8.75 -8.80 -4.94
CA ARG A 25 9.73 -9.89 -4.98
C ARG A 25 9.18 -11.20 -4.43
N ILE A 26 8.21 -11.12 -3.53
CA ILE A 26 7.70 -12.27 -2.78
C ILE A 26 6.33 -12.73 -3.31
N MET A 27 5.52 -11.82 -3.87
CA MET A 27 4.14 -12.14 -4.26
C MET A 27 4.00 -12.17 -5.78
N ASP A 28 3.46 -13.29 -6.29
CA ASP A 28 3.15 -13.46 -7.71
C ASP A 28 1.81 -12.79 -8.09
N ASP A 29 0.86 -12.68 -7.15
CA ASP A 29 -0.42 -12.01 -7.37
C ASP A 29 -0.27 -10.49 -7.17
N PRO A 30 -0.40 -9.67 -8.24
CA PRO A 30 -0.21 -8.22 -8.16
C PRO A 30 -1.27 -7.51 -7.31
N VAL A 31 -2.49 -8.05 -7.20
CA VAL A 31 -3.55 -7.46 -6.37
C VAL A 31 -3.23 -7.67 -4.90
N ARG A 32 -2.86 -8.90 -4.51
CA ARG A 32 -2.49 -9.22 -3.14
C ARG A 32 -1.23 -8.48 -2.72
N GLY A 33 -0.20 -8.45 -3.58
CA GLY A 33 1.04 -7.73 -3.30
C GLY A 33 0.80 -6.25 -3.00
N LYS A 34 -0.08 -5.60 -3.78
CA LYS A 34 -0.45 -4.20 -3.56
C LYS A 34 -1.25 -3.98 -2.27
N LEU A 35 -2.25 -4.80 -2.00
CA LEU A 35 -3.05 -4.69 -0.78
C LEU A 35 -2.19 -4.86 0.48
N LEU A 36 -1.33 -5.88 0.50
CA LEU A 36 -0.43 -6.11 1.63
C LEU A 36 0.57 -4.97 1.81
N SER A 37 1.04 -4.37 0.71
CA SER A 37 1.91 -3.18 0.76
C SER A 37 1.20 -1.99 1.40
N VAL A 38 -0.09 -1.77 1.08
CA VAL A 38 -0.88 -0.69 1.69
C VAL A 38 -1.11 -0.95 3.17
N MET A 39 -1.43 -2.19 3.55
CA MET A 39 -1.58 -2.54 4.98
C MET A 39 -0.27 -2.35 5.75
N ALA A 40 0.85 -2.79 5.20
CA ALA A 40 2.17 -2.61 5.81
C ALA A 40 2.51 -1.12 5.97
N ALA A 41 2.24 -0.31 4.94
CA ALA A 41 2.43 1.14 4.96
C ALA A 41 1.56 1.83 6.03
N TYR A 42 0.28 1.46 6.10
CA TYR A 42 -0.65 1.97 7.10
C TYR A 42 -0.21 1.65 8.53
N LEU A 43 0.14 0.39 8.80
CA LEU A 43 0.62 -0.03 10.12
C LEU A 43 1.92 0.70 10.49
N THR A 44 2.86 0.78 9.56
CA THR A 44 4.13 1.48 9.76
C THR A 44 3.89 2.96 10.09
N ALA A 45 3.08 3.66 9.29
CA ALA A 45 2.77 5.08 9.51
C ALA A 45 2.08 5.31 10.87
N SER A 46 1.15 4.43 11.24
CA SER A 46 0.41 4.51 12.50
C SER A 46 1.32 4.31 13.71
N VAL A 47 2.24 3.34 13.63
CA VAL A 47 3.23 3.08 14.69
C VAL A 47 4.24 4.23 14.79
N VAL A 48 4.75 4.73 13.67
CA VAL A 48 5.68 5.87 13.63
C VAL A 48 5.04 7.11 14.27
N TYR A 49 3.75 7.37 14.00
CA TYR A 49 3.02 8.45 14.64
C TYR A 49 2.87 8.25 16.14
N GLY A 50 2.62 7.01 16.59
CA GLY A 50 2.62 6.67 18.02
C GLY A 50 3.90 7.12 18.70
N PHE A 51 5.06 6.72 18.14
CA PHE A 51 6.38 7.13 18.64
C PHE A 51 6.68 8.63 18.50
N ALA A 52 6.19 9.28 17.44
CA ALA A 52 6.40 10.71 17.23
C ALA A 52 5.57 11.59 18.18
N SER A 53 4.52 11.03 18.79
CA SER A 53 3.67 11.78 19.73
C SER A 53 4.33 11.89 21.11
N ALA A 54 4.39 13.11 21.66
CA ALA A 54 5.15 13.46 22.86
C ALA A 54 4.80 12.69 24.17
N ARG A 55 3.76 11.86 24.14
CA ARG A 55 3.32 11.00 25.26
C ARG A 55 2.99 9.56 24.84
N GLY A 56 3.26 9.17 23.59
CA GLY A 56 2.72 7.94 23.00
C GLY A 56 3.73 6.79 22.95
N GLY A 57 3.28 5.60 23.38
CA GLY A 57 3.89 4.34 22.98
C GLY A 57 3.59 4.00 21.52
N PRO A 58 4.07 2.84 21.01
CA PRO A 58 3.83 2.40 19.63
C PRO A 58 2.35 2.31 19.26
N PHE A 59 1.48 2.12 20.25
CA PHE A 59 0.04 2.03 20.05
C PHE A 59 -0.65 3.32 20.50
N ASN A 60 -0.85 4.24 19.54
CA ASN A 60 -1.68 5.43 19.74
C ASN A 60 -2.90 5.35 18.79
N PRO A 61 -4.12 5.13 19.31
CA PRO A 61 -5.34 5.01 18.49
C PRO A 61 -5.57 6.18 17.54
N ALA A 62 -5.14 7.40 17.93
CA ALA A 62 -5.27 8.57 17.08
C ALA A 62 -4.44 8.46 15.80
N GLY A 63 -3.28 7.79 15.85
CA GLY A 63 -2.45 7.53 14.68
C GLY A 63 -3.16 6.63 13.68
N PHE A 64 -3.71 5.51 14.16
CA PHE A 64 -4.47 4.58 13.33
C PHE A 64 -5.65 5.28 12.64
N ILE A 65 -6.43 6.08 13.36
CA ILE A 65 -7.55 6.83 12.76
C ILE A 65 -7.05 7.86 11.75
N ALA A 66 -5.97 8.58 12.04
CA ALA A 66 -5.44 9.63 11.16
C ALA A 66 -4.96 9.08 9.80
N TYR A 67 -4.34 7.90 9.79
CA TYR A 67 -3.85 7.27 8.55
C TYR A 67 -4.87 6.35 7.88
N ALA A 68 -5.96 5.97 8.56
CA ALA A 68 -6.96 5.07 7.99
C ALA A 68 -7.58 5.64 6.70
N LEU A 69 -7.94 6.93 6.68
CA LEU A 69 -8.48 7.58 5.48
C LEU A 69 -7.46 7.58 4.34
N GLY A 70 -6.20 7.88 4.62
CA GLY A 70 -5.13 7.83 3.62
C GLY A 70 -4.92 6.43 3.07
N ALA A 71 -4.97 5.41 3.93
CA ALA A 71 -4.88 4.01 3.54
C ALA A 71 -6.05 3.54 2.67
N VAL A 72 -7.27 4.00 2.94
CA VAL A 72 -8.44 3.71 2.10
C VAL A 72 -8.26 4.32 0.71
N VAL A 73 -7.86 5.59 0.63
CA VAL A 73 -7.63 6.28 -0.66
C VAL A 73 -6.55 5.58 -1.45
N VAL A 74 -5.37 5.35 -0.86
CA VAL A 74 -4.25 4.66 -1.52
C VAL A 74 -4.63 3.22 -1.88
N GLY A 75 -5.32 2.52 -0.98
CA GLY A 75 -5.82 1.16 -1.18
C GLY A 75 -6.72 1.03 -2.40
N PHE A 76 -7.66 1.96 -2.58
CA PHE A 76 -8.52 1.98 -3.76
C PHE A 76 -7.73 2.06 -5.07
N PHE A 77 -6.78 3.00 -5.16
CA PHE A 77 -5.92 3.13 -6.35
C PHE A 77 -4.99 1.93 -6.54
N ALA A 78 -4.47 1.37 -5.45
CA ALA A 78 -3.60 0.20 -5.46
C ALA A 78 -4.35 -1.02 -6.01
N VAL A 79 -5.57 -1.28 -5.56
CA VAL A 79 -6.42 -2.39 -6.09
C VAL A 79 -6.68 -2.18 -7.58
N ARG A 80 -7.12 -0.99 -7.99
CA ARG A 80 -7.40 -0.70 -9.41
C ARG A 80 -6.16 -0.94 -10.28
N ARG A 81 -4.98 -0.55 -9.81
CA ARG A 81 -3.71 -0.80 -10.50
C ARG A 81 -3.33 -2.29 -10.50
N GLY A 82 -3.60 -3.01 -9.41
CA GLY A 82 -3.32 -4.45 -9.30
C GLY A 82 -4.15 -5.27 -10.27
N VAL A 83 -5.44 -4.96 -10.40
CA VAL A 83 -6.33 -5.63 -11.37
C VAL A 83 -5.83 -5.39 -12.80
N ARG A 84 -5.53 -4.13 -13.14
CA ARG A 84 -5.00 -3.79 -14.47
C ARG A 84 -3.71 -4.56 -14.80
N LEU A 85 -2.77 -4.67 -13.86
CA LEU A 85 -1.53 -5.43 -14.08
C LEU A 85 -1.80 -6.93 -14.26
N LYS A 86 -2.78 -7.47 -13.53
CA LYS A 86 -3.17 -8.87 -13.67
C LYS A 86 -3.73 -9.16 -15.06
N ASP A 87 -4.53 -8.25 -15.60
CA ASP A 87 -5.09 -8.37 -16.95
C ASP A 87 -3.99 -8.28 -18.02
N GLU A 88 -3.05 -7.34 -17.86
CA GLU A 88 -1.89 -7.18 -18.76
C GLU A 88 -1.03 -8.46 -18.79
N MET A 89 -0.70 -9.06 -17.64
CA MET A 89 0.06 -10.32 -17.55
C MET A 89 -0.67 -11.50 -18.21
N GLY A 90 -1.98 -11.63 -18.01
CA GLY A 90 -2.76 -12.71 -18.62
C GLY A 90 -2.78 -12.64 -20.15
N SER A 91 -2.79 -11.44 -20.72
CA SER A 91 -2.73 -11.25 -22.17
C SER A 91 -1.36 -11.54 -22.78
N GLU A 92 -0.27 -11.23 -22.09
CA GLU A 92 1.10 -11.55 -22.55
C GLU A 92 1.35 -13.07 -22.57
N ASP A 93 0.81 -13.79 -21.59
CA ASP A 93 0.90 -15.25 -21.53
C ASP A 93 0.18 -15.92 -22.72
N GLU A 94 -1.00 -15.42 -23.10
CA GLU A 94 -1.79 -15.94 -24.23
C GLU A 94 -1.10 -15.69 -25.58
N VAL A 95 -0.51 -14.50 -25.76
CA VAL A 95 0.30 -14.16 -26.93
C VAL A 95 1.50 -15.09 -27.03
N THR A 96 2.23 -15.28 -25.94
CA THR A 96 3.43 -16.13 -25.91
C THR A 96 3.10 -17.59 -26.24
N GLN A 97 1.93 -18.09 -25.85
CA GLN A 97 1.48 -19.45 -26.21
C GLN A 97 1.05 -19.58 -27.68
N THR A 98 0.50 -18.53 -28.28
CA THR A 98 0.04 -18.56 -29.69
C THR A 98 1.20 -18.59 -30.68
N PHE A 99 2.35 -17.99 -30.33
CA PHE A 99 3.54 -17.90 -31.18
C PHE A 99 4.60 -18.96 -30.91
N ARG A 100 4.28 -20.00 -30.12
CA ARG A 100 5.19 -21.10 -29.77
C ARG A 100 4.80 -22.39 -30.46
#